data_AF-A0A820LJZ7-F1
#
_entry.id   AF-A0A820LJZ7-F1
#
_cell.length_a   1.000
_cell.length_b   1.000
_cell.length_c   1.000
_cell.angle_alpha   90.00
_cell.angle_beta   90.00
_cell.angle_gamma   90.00
#
_symmetry.space_group_name_H-M   'P 1'
#
loop_
_entity.id
_entity.type
_entity.pdbx_description
1 polymer ?
#
loop_
_entity_poly.entity_id
_entity_poly.type
_entity_poly.pdbx_seq_one_letter_code
_entity_poly.pdbx_strand_id
1 'polypeptide(L)'
;LPGFVDAHTHPIWAGDRVHEYAKKLAGATYMEIMREGGGIGFTVEQTRLATDKDLLASLVARLKRMLCAGTTYVECKTGYGLEWPDELRLLKLLEQARSHIPIGISITYCGAHAVPKNKTAEEMTEDIVNNQIKALKKLIDNKELNVSDIDVFCEK
;
A
#
# COMPACT_ATOMS: atom_id res chain seq x y z
N LEU A 1 -17.49 17.20 18.17
CA LEU A 1 -17.59 16.19 17.09
C LEU A 1 -16.79 14.97 17.54
N PRO A 2 -17.22 13.74 17.21
CA PRO A 2 -16.35 12.56 17.28
C PRO A 2 -15.10 12.77 16.41
N GLY A 3 -14.04 12.03 16.68
CA GLY A 3 -12.88 11.99 15.78
C GLY A 3 -13.25 11.39 14.42
N PHE A 4 -12.58 11.83 13.36
CA PHE A 4 -12.88 11.38 12.00
C PHE A 4 -12.32 9.98 11.73
N VAL A 5 -12.99 9.27 10.82
CA VAL A 5 -12.58 7.96 10.33
C VAL A 5 -12.22 8.11 8.86
N ASP A 6 -10.97 7.81 8.51
CA ASP A 6 -10.52 7.74 7.13
C ASP A 6 -10.55 6.26 6.70
N ALA A 7 -11.59 5.88 5.94
CA ALA A 7 -11.92 4.48 5.69
C ALA A 7 -11.20 3.86 4.49
N HIS A 8 -10.41 4.64 3.72
CA HIS A 8 -9.68 4.12 2.57
C HIS A 8 -8.39 4.91 2.34
N THR A 9 -7.25 4.36 2.72
CA THR A 9 -5.94 4.97 2.40
C THR A 9 -4.88 3.95 2.00
N HIS A 10 -3.89 4.40 1.23
CA HIS A 10 -2.65 3.66 0.97
C HIS A 10 -1.48 4.46 1.56
N PRO A 11 -1.27 4.48 2.89
CA PRO A 11 -0.43 5.47 3.57
C PRO A 11 1.07 5.11 3.55
N ILE A 12 1.41 3.88 3.17
CA ILE A 12 2.77 3.35 3.15
C ILE A 12 3.29 3.23 1.70
N TRP A 13 4.09 4.22 1.29
CA TRP A 13 4.77 4.23 -0.01
C TRP A 13 6.03 5.10 0.06
N ALA A 14 6.90 4.95 -0.93
CA ALA A 14 8.03 5.86 -1.18
C ALA A 14 7.93 6.54 -2.55
N GLY A 15 8.69 7.63 -2.70
CA GLY A 15 8.64 8.51 -3.87
C GLY A 15 7.38 9.38 -3.95
N ASP A 16 7.32 10.18 -5.01
CA ASP A 16 6.15 10.97 -5.38
C ASP A 16 5.98 10.98 -6.90
N ARG A 17 4.75 11.27 -7.34
CA ARG A 17 4.37 11.31 -8.76
C ARG A 17 4.11 12.75 -9.23
N VAL A 18 4.74 13.75 -8.59
CA VAL A 18 4.57 15.17 -8.97
C VAL A 18 5.06 15.42 -10.40
N HIS A 19 6.14 14.74 -10.79
CA HIS A 19 6.68 14.81 -12.15
C HIS A 19 5.66 14.32 -13.21
N GLU A 20 4.87 13.28 -12.91
CA GLU A 20 3.81 12.81 -13.80
C GLU A 20 2.65 13.81 -13.86
N TYR A 21 2.32 14.46 -12.74
CA TYR A 21 1.29 15.50 -12.70
C TYR A 21 1.66 16.67 -13.62
N ALA A 22 2.92 17.11 -13.60
CA ALA A 22 3.42 18.14 -14.52
C ALA A 22 3.28 17.72 -16.00
N LYS A 23 3.57 16.46 -16.34
CA LYS A 23 3.38 15.93 -17.70
C LYS A 23 1.92 15.88 -18.12
N LYS A 24 1.01 15.48 -17.23
CA LYS A 24 -0.44 15.51 -17.49
C LYS A 24 -0.92 16.93 -17.79
N LEU A 25 -0.46 17.91 -17.02
CA LEU A 25 -0.77 19.33 -17.27
C LEU A 25 -0.22 19.82 -18.61
N ALA A 26 0.91 19.27 -19.08
CA ALA A 26 1.48 19.54 -20.39
C ALA A 26 0.78 18.77 -21.54
N GLY A 27 -0.26 18.00 -21.26
CA GLY A 27 -1.08 17.29 -22.26
C GLY A 27 -0.69 15.84 -22.52
N ALA A 28 0.25 15.27 -21.75
CA ALA A 28 0.58 13.85 -21.88
C ALA A 28 -0.60 12.96 -21.46
N THR A 29 -0.90 11.95 -22.28
CA THR A 29 -1.92 10.95 -22.01
C THR A 29 -1.47 9.99 -20.90
N TYR A 30 -2.44 9.34 -20.26
CA TYR A 30 -2.15 8.31 -19.24
C TYR A 30 -1.25 7.20 -19.79
N MET A 31 -1.51 6.77 -21.03
CA MET A 31 -0.74 5.70 -21.68
C MET A 31 0.71 6.10 -21.97
N GLU A 32 0.96 7.36 -22.35
CA GLU A 32 2.33 7.86 -22.55
C GLU A 32 3.11 7.86 -21.25
N ILE A 33 2.51 8.33 -20.16
CA ILE A 33 3.13 8.31 -18.83
C ILE A 33 3.42 6.89 -18.36
N MET A 34 2.49 5.95 -18.59
CA MET A 34 2.70 4.54 -18.27
C MET A 34 3.83 3.91 -19.08
N ARG A 35 3.93 4.21 -20.39
CA ARG A 35 5.00 3.72 -21.26
C ARG A 35 6.39 4.19 -20.82
N GLU A 36 6.46 5.38 -20.22
CA GLU A 36 7.69 5.94 -19.65
C GLU A 36 8.03 5.38 -18.26
N GLY A 37 7.28 4.39 -17.77
CA GLY A 37 7.51 3.78 -16.47
C GLY A 37 6.85 4.50 -15.29
N GLY A 38 5.99 5.48 -15.55
CA GLY A 38 5.14 6.11 -14.54
C GLY A 38 3.99 5.21 -14.07
N GLY A 39 2.99 5.78 -13.41
CA GLY A 39 1.85 5.01 -12.92
C GLY A 39 2.10 4.35 -11.56
N ILE A 40 1.29 3.35 -11.25
CA ILE A 40 1.47 2.54 -10.03
C ILE A 40 2.82 1.81 -10.03
N GLY A 41 3.32 1.40 -11.20
CA GLY A 41 4.61 0.73 -11.34
C GLY A 41 5.78 1.55 -10.79
N PHE A 42 5.77 2.87 -11.00
CA PHE A 42 6.76 3.77 -10.40
C PHE A 42 6.73 3.72 -8.87
N THR A 43 5.54 3.87 -8.28
CA THR A 43 5.39 3.83 -6.81
C THR A 43 5.79 2.47 -6.23
N VAL A 44 5.46 1.37 -6.91
CA VAL A 44 5.89 0.02 -6.51
C VAL A 44 7.41 -0.07 -6.49
N GLU A 45 8.07 0.36 -7.55
CA GLU A 45 9.54 0.35 -7.64
C GLU A 45 10.19 1.19 -6.54
N GLN A 46 9.74 2.43 -6.36
CA GLN A 46 10.27 3.31 -5.30
C GLN A 46 10.04 2.71 -3.91
N THR A 47 8.87 2.12 -3.67
CA THR A 47 8.53 1.50 -2.37
C THR A 47 9.40 0.28 -2.08
N ARG A 48 9.68 -0.55 -3.09
CA ARG A 48 10.60 -1.70 -2.96
C ARG A 48 12.04 -1.26 -2.66
N LEU A 49 12.53 -0.22 -3.35
CA LEU A 49 13.89 0.31 -3.19
C LEU A 49 14.12 1.05 -1.88
N ALA A 50 13.08 1.66 -1.31
CA ALA A 50 13.20 2.41 -0.06
C ALA A 50 13.60 1.51 1.11
N THR A 51 14.24 2.09 2.13
CA THR A 51 14.55 1.36 3.37
C THR A 51 13.34 1.26 4.29
N ASP A 52 13.30 0.27 5.19
CA ASP A 52 12.25 0.16 6.21
C ASP A 52 12.14 1.40 7.08
N LYS A 53 13.30 1.98 7.43
CA LYS A 53 13.38 3.20 8.22
C LYS A 53 12.69 4.37 7.52
N ASP A 54 12.94 4.55 6.22
CA ASP A 54 12.37 5.66 5.47
C ASP A 54 10.87 5.47 5.21
N LEU A 55 10.44 4.24 4.93
CA LEU A 55 9.02 3.89 4.80
C LEU A 55 8.26 4.14 6.11
N LEU A 56 8.79 3.66 7.24
CA LEU A 56 8.16 3.87 8.54
C LEU A 56 8.12 5.35 8.92
N ALA A 57 9.22 6.08 8.73
CA ALA A 57 9.29 7.52 9.05
C ALA A 57 8.27 8.32 8.22
N SER A 58 8.17 8.05 6.91
CA SER A 58 7.22 8.73 6.03
C SER A 58 5.77 8.36 6.32
N LEU A 59 5.48 7.09 6.62
CA LEU A 59 4.18 6.61 7.08
C LEU A 59 3.74 7.35 8.35
N VAL A 60 4.57 7.35 9.39
CA VAL A 60 4.26 8.02 10.66
C VAL A 60 4.04 9.52 10.46
N ALA A 61 4.85 10.17 9.61
CA ALA A 61 4.66 11.58 9.29
C ALA A 61 3.31 11.87 8.60
N ARG A 62 2.87 10.99 7.69
CA ARG A 62 1.54 11.10 7.04
C ARG A 62 0.41 10.90 8.05
N LEU A 63 0.48 9.84 8.85
CA LEU A 63 -0.49 9.56 9.92
C LEU A 63 -0.60 10.71 10.92
N LYS A 64 0.53 11.34 11.27
CA LYS A 64 0.56 12.53 12.14
C LYS A 64 -0.20 13.71 11.53
N ARG A 65 -0.05 13.95 10.23
CA ARG A 65 -0.81 15.00 9.53
C ARG A 65 -2.31 14.71 9.54
N MET A 66 -2.71 13.46 9.30
CA MET A 66 -4.11 13.04 9.38
C MET A 66 -4.69 13.26 10.79
N LEU A 67 -3.93 12.87 11.82
CA LEU A 67 -4.31 13.08 13.22
C LEU A 67 -4.47 14.57 13.54
N CYS A 68 -3.54 15.43 13.10
CA CYS A 68 -3.65 16.89 13.26
C CYS A 68 -4.86 17.48 12.52
N ALA A 69 -5.35 16.81 11.47
CA ALA A 69 -6.56 17.19 10.73
C ALA A 69 -7.86 16.62 11.34
N GLY A 70 -7.76 15.84 12.43
CA GLY A 70 -8.91 15.31 13.18
C GLY A 70 -9.20 13.82 12.97
N THR A 71 -8.44 13.11 12.13
CA THR A 71 -8.59 11.65 11.95
C THR A 71 -8.10 10.91 13.18
N THR A 72 -8.97 10.12 13.81
CA THR A 72 -8.64 9.28 14.97
C THR A 72 -8.58 7.80 14.63
N TYR A 73 -9.13 7.39 13.48
CA TYR A 73 -9.07 6.02 12.98
C TYR A 73 -8.83 6.03 11.47
N VAL A 74 -7.91 5.21 10.99
CA VAL A 74 -7.53 5.14 9.58
C VAL A 74 -7.42 3.69 9.14
N GLU A 75 -7.93 3.41 7.95
CA GLU A 75 -7.61 2.19 7.24
C GLU A 75 -6.34 2.36 6.41
N CYS A 76 -5.38 1.46 6.62
CA CYS A 76 -4.07 1.48 5.99
C CYS A 76 -3.91 0.24 5.09
N LYS A 77 -4.01 0.44 3.78
CA LYS A 77 -3.79 -0.61 2.78
C LYS A 77 -2.32 -0.74 2.41
N THR A 78 -1.91 -1.96 2.06
CA THR A 78 -0.67 -2.23 1.33
C THR A 78 -0.85 -2.01 -0.18
N GLY A 79 -0.35 -2.90 -1.04
CA GLY A 79 -0.59 -2.86 -2.49
C GLY A 79 0.45 -2.11 -3.31
N TYR A 80 1.53 -1.64 -2.71
CA TYR A 80 2.73 -1.21 -3.45
C TYR A 80 3.87 -2.23 -3.38
N GLY A 81 3.61 -3.43 -2.84
CA GLY A 81 4.52 -4.57 -2.86
C GLY A 81 4.23 -5.54 -4.01
N LEU A 82 2.96 -5.85 -4.28
CA LEU A 82 2.42 -6.78 -5.30
C LEU A 82 2.89 -8.24 -5.23
N GLU A 83 4.04 -8.51 -4.63
CA GLU A 83 4.64 -9.82 -4.40
C GLU A 83 4.72 -10.09 -2.90
N TRP A 84 4.58 -11.36 -2.51
CA TRP A 84 4.48 -11.73 -1.09
C TRP A 84 5.58 -11.16 -0.17
N PRO A 85 6.89 -11.22 -0.52
CA PRO A 85 7.92 -10.70 0.37
C PRO A 85 7.78 -9.20 0.63
N ASP A 86 7.39 -8.43 -0.39
CA ASP A 86 7.22 -6.99 -0.29
C ASP A 86 5.91 -6.64 0.42
N GLU A 87 4.81 -7.34 0.13
CA GLU A 87 3.54 -7.15 0.83
C GLU A 87 3.66 -7.48 2.33
N LEU A 88 4.33 -8.59 2.67
CA LEU A 88 4.61 -8.97 4.05
C LEU A 88 5.46 -7.90 4.76
N ARG A 89 6.45 -7.36 4.07
CA ARG A 89 7.28 -6.27 4.59
C ARG A 89 6.44 -5.04 4.91
N LEU A 90 5.54 -4.63 4.01
CA LEU A 90 4.64 -3.50 4.24
C LEU A 90 3.65 -3.77 5.40
N LEU A 91 3.09 -4.97 5.50
CA LEU A 91 2.21 -5.36 6.61
C LEU A 91 2.93 -5.23 7.97
N LYS A 92 4.18 -5.69 8.07
CA LYS A 92 4.98 -5.57 9.29
C LYS A 92 5.26 -4.11 9.66
N LEU A 93 5.53 -3.25 8.69
CA LEU A 93 5.73 -1.82 8.94
C LEU A 93 4.44 -1.10 9.36
N LEU A 94 3.28 -1.49 8.82
CA LEU A 94 1.99 -0.99 9.26
C LEU A 94 1.68 -1.40 10.71
N GLU A 95 1.99 -2.64 11.10
CA GLU A 95 1.88 -3.07 12.50
C GLU A 95 2.81 -2.28 13.41
N GLN A 96 4.07 -2.10 12.99
CA GLN A 96 5.03 -1.31 13.74
C GLN A 96 4.57 0.14 13.94
N ALA A 97 3.86 0.74 12.98
CA ALA A 97 3.36 2.10 13.10
C ALA A 97 2.37 2.30 14.27
N ARG A 98 1.65 1.24 14.71
CA ARG A 98 0.72 1.32 15.85
C ARG A 98 1.38 1.80 17.14
N SER A 99 2.67 1.51 17.34
CA SER A 99 3.42 1.93 18.54
C SER A 99 4.04 3.33 18.42
N HIS A 100 3.99 3.96 17.24
CA HIS A 100 4.64 5.24 16.98
C HIS A 100 3.69 6.43 17.05
N ILE A 101 2.38 6.21 16.96
CA ILE A 101 1.38 7.29 16.88
C ILE A 101 0.05 6.83 17.49
N PRO A 102 -0.62 7.65 18.33
CA PRO A 102 -1.91 7.29 18.94
C PRO A 102 -3.08 7.51 17.96
N ILE A 103 -3.03 6.88 16.79
CA ILE A 103 -4.15 6.81 15.84
C ILE A 103 -4.60 5.35 15.75
N GLY A 104 -5.91 5.11 15.70
CA GLY A 104 -6.42 3.77 15.43
C GLY A 104 -6.10 3.36 14.00
N ILE A 105 -5.59 2.14 13.80
CA ILE A 105 -5.20 1.63 12.48
C ILE A 105 -5.99 0.35 12.18
N SER A 106 -6.72 0.31 11.06
CA SER A 106 -7.16 -0.94 10.41
C SER A 106 -6.12 -1.31 9.37
N ILE A 107 -5.60 -2.53 9.37
CA ILE A 107 -4.62 -2.96 8.35
C ILE A 107 -5.35 -3.79 7.32
N THR A 108 -5.18 -3.44 6.05
CA THR A 108 -5.80 -4.14 4.93
C THR A 108 -4.73 -4.66 3.99
N TYR A 109 -4.71 -5.97 3.78
CA TYR A 109 -3.87 -6.57 2.75
C TYR A 109 -4.47 -6.27 1.38
N CYS A 110 -3.69 -5.67 0.49
CA CYS A 110 -4.12 -5.31 -0.87
C CYS A 110 -3.08 -5.77 -1.91
N GLY A 111 -2.59 -7.01 -1.82
CA GLY A 111 -1.62 -7.53 -2.80
C GLY A 111 -2.16 -7.56 -4.23
N ALA A 112 -3.48 -7.61 -4.40
CA ALA A 112 -4.19 -7.57 -5.68
C ALA A 112 -4.48 -6.14 -6.19
N HIS A 113 -3.51 -5.22 -6.07
CA HIS A 113 -3.72 -3.79 -6.40
C HIS A 113 -3.47 -3.47 -7.88
N ALA A 114 -2.49 -4.13 -8.49
CA ALA A 114 -2.20 -4.04 -9.92
C ALA A 114 -1.38 -5.24 -10.38
N VAL A 115 -1.50 -5.60 -11.67
CA VAL A 115 -0.73 -6.72 -12.24
C VAL A 115 0.75 -6.34 -12.38
N PRO A 116 1.70 -7.09 -11.78
CA PRO A 116 3.13 -6.87 -11.97
C PRO A 116 3.52 -6.98 -13.46
N LYS A 117 4.52 -6.20 -13.89
CA LYS A 117 4.97 -6.18 -15.31
C LYS A 117 5.38 -7.55 -15.86
N ASN A 118 5.73 -8.49 -14.99
CA ASN A 118 6.25 -9.82 -15.31
C ASN A 118 5.24 -10.96 -15.06
N LYS A 119 3.95 -10.66 -14.86
CA LYS A 119 2.88 -11.65 -14.67
C LYS A 119 1.65 -11.28 -15.51
N THR A 120 0.83 -12.27 -15.84
CA THR A 120 -0.55 -12.03 -16.29
C THR A 120 -1.49 -11.84 -15.09
N ALA A 121 -2.72 -11.39 -15.35
CA ALA A 121 -3.75 -11.28 -14.32
C ALA A 121 -4.10 -12.65 -13.73
N GLU A 122 -4.12 -13.71 -14.55
CA GLU A 122 -4.36 -15.09 -14.14
C GLU A 122 -3.24 -15.60 -13.25
N GLU A 123 -1.98 -15.44 -13.66
CA GLU A 123 -0.81 -15.84 -12.86
C GLU A 123 -0.77 -15.12 -11.51
N MET A 124 -1.10 -13.81 -11.50
CA MET A 124 -1.19 -13.03 -10.27
C MET A 124 -2.33 -13.52 -9.37
N THR A 125 -3.50 -13.80 -9.95
CA THR A 125 -4.68 -14.30 -9.22
C THR A 125 -4.38 -15.66 -8.58
N GLU A 126 -3.77 -16.57 -9.35
CA GLU A 126 -3.35 -17.88 -8.85
C GLU A 126 -2.35 -17.74 -7.69
N ASP A 127 -1.36 -16.87 -7.82
CA ASP A 127 -0.38 -16.61 -6.77
C ASP A 127 -1.02 -16.04 -5.50
N ILE A 128 -1.93 -15.06 -5.63
CA ILE A 128 -2.64 -14.47 -4.49
C ILE A 128 -3.47 -15.53 -3.75
N VAL A 129 -4.31 -16.27 -4.49
CA VAL A 129 -5.25 -17.23 -3.90
C VAL A 129 -4.50 -18.43 -3.32
N ASN A 130 -3.50 -18.95 -4.04
CA ASN A 130 -2.85 -20.19 -3.66
C ASN A 130 -1.64 -20.01 -2.76
N ASN A 131 -0.99 -18.84 -2.76
CA ASN A 131 0.22 -18.58 -1.99
C ASN A 131 0.05 -17.43 -0.99
N GLN A 132 -0.21 -16.21 -1.45
CA GLN A 132 -0.15 -15.02 -0.59
C GLN A 132 -1.20 -15.04 0.53
N ILE A 133 -2.47 -15.29 0.21
CA ILE A 133 -3.55 -15.37 1.22
C ILE A 133 -3.32 -16.52 2.19
N LYS A 134 -2.82 -17.68 1.72
CA LYS A 134 -2.52 -18.82 2.60
C LYS A 134 -1.36 -18.51 3.54
N ALA A 135 -0.33 -17.81 3.07
CA ALA A 135 0.79 -17.37 3.90
C ALA A 135 0.33 -16.33 4.93
N LEU A 136 -0.47 -15.33 4.51
CA LEU A 136 -1.06 -14.34 5.39
C LEU A 136 -1.92 -15.00 6.48
N LYS A 137 -2.79 -15.94 6.10
CA LYS A 137 -3.63 -16.67 7.05
C LYS A 137 -2.82 -17.38 8.11
N LYS A 138 -1.72 -18.05 7.74
CA LYS A 138 -0.82 -18.70 8.71
C LYS A 138 -0.25 -17.71 9.74
N LEU A 139 0.18 -16.54 9.29
CA LEU A 139 0.71 -15.50 10.18
C LEU A 139 -0.37 -14.94 11.12
N ILE A 140 -1.61 -14.77 10.63
CA ILE A 140 -2.74 -14.34 11.47
C ILE A 140 -3.10 -15.43 12.49
N ASP A 141 -3.21 -16.68 12.06
CA ASP A 141 -3.54 -17.83 12.94
C ASP A 141 -2.47 -18.01 14.03
N ASN A 142 -1.21 -17.74 13.71
CA ASN A 142 -0.08 -17.74 14.66
C ASN A 142 0.03 -16.47 15.52
N LYS A 143 -0.82 -15.45 15.29
CA LYS A 143 -0.78 -14.13 15.95
C LYS A 143 0.51 -13.35 15.70
N GLU A 144 1.15 -13.59 14.56
CA GLU A 144 2.35 -12.85 14.12
C GLU A 144 1.99 -11.53 13.43
N LEU A 145 0.75 -11.40 12.92
CA LEU A 145 0.19 -10.19 12.31
C LEU A 145 -1.29 -10.03 12.67
N ASN A 146 -1.78 -8.79 12.72
CA ASN A 146 -3.20 -8.45 12.94
C ASN A 146 -3.72 -7.62 11.75
N VAL A 147 -4.07 -8.34 10.68
CA VAL A 147 -4.72 -7.78 9.48
C VAL A 147 -6.22 -7.87 9.64
N SER A 148 -6.91 -6.75 9.44
CA SER A 148 -8.34 -6.60 9.63
C SER A 148 -9.13 -7.02 8.39
N ASP A 149 -8.61 -6.68 7.21
CA ASP A 149 -9.35 -6.81 5.95
C ASP A 149 -8.44 -7.26 4.77
N ILE A 150 -9.08 -7.68 3.69
CA ILE A 150 -8.45 -7.97 2.40
C ILE A 150 -9.19 -7.17 1.33
N ASP A 151 -8.45 -6.49 0.46
CA ASP A 151 -9.00 -5.70 -0.64
C ASP A 151 -8.36 -6.10 -1.98
N VAL A 152 -9.12 -5.95 -3.05
CA VAL A 152 -8.77 -6.36 -4.41
C VAL A 152 -9.21 -5.28 -5.39
N PHE A 153 -8.29 -4.88 -6.27
CA PHE A 153 -8.61 -3.98 -7.36
C PHE A 153 -8.99 -4.78 -8.62
N CYS A 154 -10.23 -4.61 -9.07
CA CYS A 154 -10.74 -5.25 -10.28
C CYS A 154 -10.80 -4.22 -11.42
N GLU A 155 -9.83 -4.27 -12.35
CA GLU A 155 -9.92 -3.51 -13.60
C GLU A 155 -10.84 -4.23 -14.61
N LYS A 156 -11.44 -3.46 -15.53
CA LYS A 156 -12.29 -3.95 -16.62
C LYS A 156 -11.51 -4.11 -17.91
#